data_AF-F8FF69-F1
#
_entry.id   AF-F8FF69-F1
#
_cell.length_a   1.000
_cell.length_b   1.000
_cell.length_c   1.000
_cell.angle_alpha   90.00
_cell.angle_beta   90.00
_cell.angle_gamma   90.00
#
_symmetry.space_group_name_H-M   'P 1'
#
loop_
_entity.id
_entity.type
_entity.pdbx_description
1 polymer ?
#
loop_
_entity_poly.entity_id
_entity_poly.type
_entity_poly.pdbx_seq_one_letter_code
_entity_poly.pdbx_strand_id
1 'polypeptide(L)' 'MSAEVQEHAERIDRLLKGDRQVVLAARIHGLILGVRNKELTIEDVTRFTNIEREQLLRMMENEGGRTDATASGNCG' A
#
# COMPACT_ATOMS: atom_id res chain seq x y z
N MET A 1 -11.27 30.93 -3.67
CA MET A 1 -11.37 29.54 -3.13
C MET A 1 -12.05 29.64 -1.78
N SER A 2 -13.08 28.82 -1.52
CA SER A 2 -13.82 28.84 -0.25
C SER A 2 -12.93 28.31 0.88
N ALA A 3 -13.02 28.89 2.09
CA ALA A 3 -12.20 28.52 3.25
C ALA A 3 -12.29 27.02 3.58
N GLU A 4 -13.44 26.40 3.33
CA GLU A 4 -13.69 24.96 3.53
C GLU A 4 -12.80 24.08 2.63
N VAL A 5 -12.55 24.50 1.39
CA VAL A 5 -11.68 23.76 0.45
C VAL A 5 -10.22 23.81 0.91
N GLN A 6 -9.81 24.93 1.51
CA GLN A 6 -8.47 25.14 2.00
C GLN A 6 -8.21 24.36 3.30
N GLU A 7 -9.19 24.32 4.21
CA GLU A 7 -9.13 23.49 5.42
C GLU A 7 -9.11 21.99 5.06
N HIS A 8 -9.92 21.56 4.08
CA HIS A 8 -9.89 20.18 3.60
C HIS A 8 -8.54 19.81 2.97
N ALA A 9 -7.98 20.70 2.15
CA ALA A 9 -6.67 20.52 1.55
C ALA A 9 -5.57 20.42 2.60
N GLU A 10 -5.58 21.29 3.63
CA GLU A 10 -4.61 21.24 4.72
C GLU A 10 -4.73 20.00 5.60
N ARG A 11 -5.94 19.45 5.73
CA ARG A 11 -6.19 18.20 6.47
C ARG A 11 -5.63 17.00 5.70
N ILE A 12 -5.86 16.97 4.38
CA ILE A 12 -5.26 15.98 3.48
C ILE A 12 -3.74 16.12 3.48
N ASP A 13 -3.22 17.35 3.42
CA ASP A 13 -1.78 17.63 3.44
C ASP A 13 -1.14 17.23 4.77
N ARG A 14 -1.82 17.41 5.91
CA ARG A 14 -1.40 16.92 7.23
C ARG A 14 -1.39 15.38 7.31
N LEU A 15 -2.38 14.71 6.71
CA LEU A 15 -2.43 13.25 6.64
C LEU A 15 -1.34 12.69 5.72
N LEU A 16 -1.06 13.36 4.59
CA LEU A 16 -0.01 12.98 3.65
C LEU A 16 1.40 13.30 4.18
N LYS A 17 1.54 14.31 5.05
CA LYS A 17 2.75 14.59 5.82
C LYS A 17 3.03 13.53 6.89
N GLY A 18 2.03 12.74 7.27
CA GLY A 18 2.08 11.81 8.40
C GLY A 18 3.15 10.72 8.30
N ASP A 19 3.45 10.23 7.11
CA ASP A 19 4.68 9.48 6.83
C ASP A 19 4.70 9.14 5.34
N ARG A 20 5.63 9.75 4.59
CA ARG A 20 5.83 9.42 3.16
C ARG A 20 5.99 7.91 2.96
N GLN A 21 6.59 7.22 3.92
CA GLN A 21 6.77 5.78 3.90
C GLN A 21 5.45 5.02 4.01
N VAL A 22 4.52 5.46 4.86
CA VAL A 22 3.20 4.83 5.03
C VAL A 22 2.35 5.01 3.78
N VAL A 23 2.38 6.20 3.16
CA VAL A 23 1.66 6.47 1.90
C VAL A 23 2.23 5.63 0.76
N LEU A 24 3.56 5.50 0.68
CA LEU A 24 4.21 4.63 -0.30
C LEU A 24 3.86 3.15 -0.07
N ALA A 25 3.88 2.68 1.18
CA ALA A 25 3.51 1.31 1.52
C ALA A 25 2.05 1.00 1.15
N ALA A 26 1.10 1.88 1.48
CA ALA A 26 -0.30 1.73 1.12
C ALA A 26 -0.51 1.70 -0.41
N ARG A 27 0.24 2.54 -1.14
CA ARG A 27 0.20 2.55 -2.61
C ARG A 27 0.73 1.24 -3.20
N ILE A 28 1.83 0.71 -2.68
CA ILE A 28 2.40 -0.58 -3.13
C ILE A 28 1.43 -1.73 -2.82
N HIS A 29 0.81 -1.74 -1.64
CA HIS A 29 -0.22 -2.70 -1.26
C HIS A 29 -1.41 -2.68 -2.23
N GLY A 30 -1.90 -1.49 -2.61
CA GLY A 30 -2.97 -1.35 -3.60
C GLY A 30 -2.60 -1.90 -4.97
N LEU A 31 -1.35 -1.72 -5.41
CA LEU A 31 -0.86 -2.27 -6.68
C LEU A 31 -0.77 -3.80 -6.62
N ILE A 32 -0.27 -4.37 -5.51
CA ILE A 32 -0.23 -5.82 -5.28
C ILE A 32 -1.63 -6.43 -5.34
N LEU A 33 -2.62 -5.79 -4.70
CA LEU A 33 -4.02 -6.21 -4.76
C LEU A 33 -4.57 -6.19 -6.19
N GLY A 34 -4.29 -5.13 -6.97
CA GLY A 34 -4.70 -5.05 -8.36
C GLY A 34 -4.12 -6.18 -9.22
N VAL A 35 -2.87 -6.59 -8.96
CA VAL A 35 -2.28 -7.77 -9.61
C VAL A 35 -2.97 -9.07 -9.21
N ARG A 36 -3.29 -9.24 -7.91
CA ARG A 36 -4.03 -10.43 -7.42
C ARG A 36 -5.43 -10.52 -8.00
N ASN A 37 -6.12 -9.39 -8.14
CA ASN A 37 -7.45 -9.31 -8.73
C ASN A 37 -7.45 -9.40 -10.26
N LYS A 38 -6.27 -9.52 -10.89
CA LYS A 38 -6.09 -9.51 -12.36
C LYS A 38 -6.55 -8.21 -13.03
N GLU A 39 -6.63 -7.12 -12.27
CA GLU A 39 -6.94 -5.77 -12.75
C GLU A 39 -5.69 -5.07 -13.30
N LEU A 40 -4.51 -5.46 -12.80
CA LEU A 40 -3.21 -4.95 -13.22
C LEU A 40 -2.28 -6.12 -13.58
N THR A 41 -1.36 -5.90 -14.52
CA THR A 41 -0.29 -6.84 -14.77
C THR A 41 0.94 -6.50 -13.93
N ILE A 42 1.81 -7.49 -13.71
CA ILE A 42 3.12 -7.28 -13.08
C ILE A 42 3.94 -6.22 -13.86
N GLU A 43 3.85 -6.22 -15.19
CA GLU A 43 4.55 -5.23 -16.02
C GLU A 43 4.06 -3.81 -15.76
N ASP A 44 2.74 -3.62 -15.64
CA ASP A 44 2.16 -2.32 -15.31
C ASP A 44 2.72 -1.81 -13.98
N VAL A 45 2.71 -2.64 -12.94
CA VAL A 45 3.22 -2.25 -11.62
C VAL A 45 4.71 -1.91 -11.66
N THR A 46 5.53 -2.70 -12.37
CA THR A 46 6.97 -2.42 -12.53
C THR A 46 7.28 -1.20 -13.41
N ARG A 47 6.33 -0.72 -14.21
CA ARG A 47 6.46 0.54 -14.97
C ARG A 47 6.04 1.76 -14.16
N PHE A 48 4.98 1.63 -13.36
CA PHE A 48 4.46 2.70 -12.52
C PHE A 48 5.25 2.89 -11.22
N THR A 49 6.05 1.88 -10.84
CA THR A 49 6.91 1.89 -9.67
C THR A 49 8.34 1.58 -10.08
N ASN A 50 9.32 2.01 -9.30
CA ASN A 50 10.72 1.65 -9.52
C ASN A 50 11.09 0.34 -8.80
N ILE A 51 10.14 -0.59 -8.71
CA ILE A 51 10.28 -1.88 -8.02
C ILE A 51 10.51 -2.96 -9.08
N GLU A 52 11.54 -3.78 -8.88
CA GLU A 52 11.83 -4.88 -9.79
C GLU A 52 10.79 -6.00 -9.68
N ARG A 53 10.58 -6.73 -10.77
CA ARG A 53 9.65 -7.86 -10.83
C ARG A 53 9.88 -8.87 -9.70
N GLU A 54 11.13 -9.25 -9.46
CA GLU A 54 11.48 -10.21 -8.40
C GLU A 54 11.14 -9.68 -7.00
N GLN A 55 11.39 -8.39 -6.76
CA GLN A 55 11.07 -7.75 -5.50
C GLN A 55 9.55 -7.68 -5.30
N LEU A 56 8.79 -7.34 -6.35
CA LEU A 56 7.33 -7.35 -6.32
C LEU A 56 6.78 -8.74 -6.01
N LEU A 57 7.30 -9.79 -6.63
CA LEU A 57 6.90 -11.18 -6.36
C LEU A 57 7.14 -11.56 -4.89
N ARG A 58 8.31 -11.23 -4.33
CA ARG A 58 8.60 -11.46 -2.91
C ARG A 58 7.66 -10.69 -1.98
N MET A 59 7.29 -9.46 -2.35
CA MET A 59 6.30 -8.68 -1.58
C MET A 59 4.92 -9.33 -1.65
N MET A 60 4.51 -9.80 -2.83
CA MET A 60 3.24 -10.53 -3.00
C MET A 60 3.20 -11.84 -2.22
N GLU A 61 4.32 -12.55 -2.09
CA GLU A 61 4.45 -13.77 -1.26
C GLU A 61 4.34 -13.42 0.24
N ASN A 62 5.05 -12.40 0.70
CA ASN A 62 5.01 -11.96 2.10
C ASN A 62 3.64 -11.43 2.53
N GLU A 63 2.92 -10.73 1.64
CA GLU A 63 1.55 -10.26 1.86
C GLU A 63 0.51 -11.41 1.87
N GLY A 64 0.87 -12.58 1.34
CA GLY A 64 0.02 -13.78 1.39
C GLY A 64 0.14 -14.57 2.70
N GLY A 65 1.20 -14.32 3.48
CA GLY A 65 1.48 -15.02 4.74
C GLY A 65 0.93 -14.34 5.99
N ARG A 66 0.40 -13.11 5.90
CA ARG A 66 -0.09 -12.34 7.05
C ARG A 66 -1.60 -12.46 7.29
N THR A 67 -2.21 -13.59 6.92
CA THR A 67 -3.63 -13.86 7.19
C THR A 67 -3.92 -14.73 8.41
N ASP A 68 -2.92 -15.19 9.20
CA ASP A 68 -3.24 -16.01 10.40
C ASP A 68 -2.36 -15.85 11.65
N ALA A 69 -1.49 -14.83 11.76
CA ALA A 69 -0.73 -14.61 12.99
C ALA A 69 -1.53 -13.89 14.11
N THR A 70 -2.86 -14.04 14.11
CA THR A 70 -3.77 -13.50 15.15
C THR A 70 -4.65 -14.60 15.73
N ALA A 71 -4.11 -15.80 15.90
CA ALA A 71 -4.75 -16.86 16.67
C ALA A 71 -3.69 -17.72 17.39
N SER A 72 -2.96 -17.16 18.36
CA SER A 72 -2.51 -17.89 19.55
C SER A 72 -1.78 -16.94 20.51
N GLY A 73 -2.54 -16.07 21.17
CA GLY A 73 -2.13 -15.53 22.47
C GLY A 73 -2.33 -16.62 23.51
N ASN A 74 -1.41 -17.60 23.57
CA ASN A 74 -1.37 -18.57 24.65
C ASN A 74 -0.65 -17.92 25.84
N CYS A 75 -1.40 -17.24 26.70
CA CYS A 75 -0.97 -16.88 28.04
C CYS A 75 -1.07 -18.14 28.91
N GLY A 76 0.06 -18.85 29.03
CA GLY A 76 0.28 -19.86 30.08
C GLY A 76 1.11 -19.29 31.21
#